data_AF-J9AYV9-F1
#
_entry.id   AF-J9AYV9-F1
#
_cell.length_a   1.000
_cell.length_b   1.000
_cell.length_c   1.000
_cell.angle_alpha   90.00
_cell.angle_beta   90.00
_cell.angle_gamma   90.00
#
_symmetry.space_group_name_H-M   'P 1'
#
loop_
_entity.id
_entity.type
_entity.pdbx_description
1 polymer ?
#
loop_
_entity_poly.entity_id
_entity_poly.type
_entity_poly.pdbx_seq_one_letter_code
_entity_poly.pdbx_strand_id
1 'polypeptide(L)'
;MKPEINVNFDENSKIREFSKKTVFTDDEILALLKKRSNHESDLRREDSVREGRYFNAMEQKERFENYLTNTMEIRDCSVFTCTQCNYTSHKQSDLCKQLNHTVKQCKANKRFFRCKQCHRRTVSYERLPTVPCT
;
A
#
# COMPACT_ATOMS: atom_id res chain seq x y z
N MET A 1 8.10 15.45 -46.00
CA MET A 1 9.52 15.70 -45.75
C MET A 1 9.97 14.75 -44.65
N LYS A 2 10.78 13.74 -44.97
CA LYS A 2 11.44 12.85 -44.00
C LYS A 2 12.88 13.37 -43.81
N PRO A 3 13.44 13.39 -42.60
CA PRO A 3 14.81 13.84 -42.40
C PRO A 3 15.78 12.72 -42.77
N GLU A 4 16.67 12.99 -43.72
CA GLU A 4 17.80 12.12 -44.05
C GLU A 4 18.89 12.31 -42.99
N ILE A 5 19.20 11.24 -42.26
CA ILE A 5 20.30 11.23 -41.30
C ILE A 5 21.53 10.71 -42.03
N ASN A 6 22.39 11.63 -42.45
CA ASN A 6 23.65 11.36 -43.10
C ASN A 6 24.74 11.17 -42.03
N VAL A 7 25.25 9.95 -41.88
CA VAL A 7 26.36 9.64 -40.96
C VAL A 7 27.60 9.34 -41.78
N ASN A 8 28.53 10.29 -41.79
CA ASN A 8 29.88 10.14 -42.35
C ASN A 8 30.64 9.04 -41.63
N PHE A 9 31.29 8.15 -42.39
CA PHE A 9 32.23 7.16 -41.87
C PHE A 9 33.63 7.45 -42.41
N ASP A 10 34.53 7.86 -41.50
CA ASP A 10 35.94 8.11 -41.76
C ASP A 10 36.67 6.82 -42.15
N GLU A 11 37.43 6.88 -43.24
CA GLU A 11 38.36 5.82 -43.64
C GLU A 11 39.65 5.93 -42.82
N ASN A 12 40.05 4.85 -42.13
CA ASN A 12 41.25 4.06 -42.47
C ASN A 12 41.83 3.28 -41.26
N SER A 13 42.36 2.09 -41.58
CA SER A 13 43.38 1.28 -40.90
C SER A 13 42.97 0.14 -39.92
N LYS A 14 42.93 -1.07 -40.50
CA LYS A 14 43.37 -2.37 -39.93
C LYS A 14 42.62 -2.89 -38.69
N ILE A 15 41.40 -3.39 -38.89
CA ILE A 15 40.80 -4.39 -37.99
C ILE A 15 40.15 -5.49 -38.84
N ARG A 16 40.86 -6.62 -38.92
CA ARG A 16 40.40 -8.01 -39.05
C ARG A 16 39.24 -8.30 -40.02
N GLU A 17 39.53 -9.13 -41.02
CA GLU A 17 38.58 -9.80 -41.92
C GLU A 17 37.47 -10.55 -41.15
N PHE A 18 36.44 -9.84 -40.70
CA PHE A 18 35.24 -10.46 -40.14
C PHE A 18 34.05 -9.50 -40.11
N SER A 19 33.67 -8.92 -41.26
CA SER A 19 32.28 -8.45 -41.42
C SER A 19 31.99 -8.15 -42.88
N LYS A 20 31.36 -9.09 -43.59
CA LYS A 20 30.54 -8.72 -44.74
C LYS A 20 29.45 -7.80 -44.18
N LYS A 21 29.44 -6.52 -44.54
CA LYS A 21 28.34 -5.58 -44.22
C LYS A 21 27.05 -6.18 -44.80
N THR A 22 26.32 -6.95 -44.00
CA THR A 22 24.97 -7.41 -44.32
C THR A 22 24.07 -6.19 -44.22
N VAL A 23 23.76 -5.59 -45.36
CA VAL A 23 22.75 -4.52 -45.44
C VAL A 23 21.41 -5.20 -45.24
N PHE A 24 20.88 -5.14 -44.02
CA PHE A 24 19.55 -5.65 -43.71
C PHE A 24 18.50 -4.73 -44.34
N THR A 25 17.50 -5.33 -44.95
CA THR A 25 16.31 -4.60 -45.43
C THR A 25 15.44 -4.20 -44.24
N ASP A 26 14.64 -3.14 -44.38
CA ASP A 26 13.73 -2.68 -43.32
C ASP A 26 12.81 -3.81 -42.83
N ASP A 27 12.39 -4.70 -43.73
CA ASP A 27 11.56 -5.87 -43.42
C ASP A 27 12.29 -6.91 -42.57
N GLU A 28 13.59 -7.15 -42.81
CA GLU A 28 14.42 -8.05 -42.01
C GLU A 28 14.68 -7.47 -40.61
N ILE A 29 14.88 -6.15 -40.52
CA ILE A 29 15.03 -5.45 -39.24
C ILE A 29 13.72 -5.57 -38.43
N LEU A 30 12.57 -5.36 -39.08
CA LEU A 30 11.25 -5.53 -38.44
C LEU A 30 11.00 -6.98 -38.01
N ALA A 31 11.45 -7.97 -38.79
CA ALA A 31 11.33 -9.38 -38.43
C ALA A 31 12.21 -9.74 -37.21
N LEU A 32 13.43 -9.21 -37.15
CA LEU A 32 14.34 -9.39 -36.02
C LEU A 32 13.78 -8.75 -34.73
N LEU A 33 13.18 -7.56 -34.82
CA LEU A 33 12.55 -6.89 -33.69
C LEU A 33 11.30 -7.62 -33.16
N LYS A 34 10.58 -8.33 -34.03
CA LYS A 34 9.41 -9.14 -33.64
C LYS A 34 9.79 -10.49 -33.04
N LYS A 35 11.04 -10.94 -33.22
CA LYS A 35 11.51 -12.22 -32.70
C LYS A 35 11.62 -12.14 -31.18
N ARG A 36 10.87 -13.00 -30.50
CA ARG A 36 10.81 -13.08 -29.04
C ARG A 36 11.62 -14.27 -28.54
N SER A 37 12.03 -14.21 -27.27
CA SER A 37 12.76 -15.30 -26.63
C SER A 37 11.84 -16.50 -26.43
N ASN A 38 12.38 -17.71 -26.56
CA ASN A 38 11.64 -18.96 -26.29
C ASN A 38 11.11 -19.02 -24.83
N HIS A 39 11.74 -18.31 -23.90
CA HIS A 39 11.37 -18.27 -22.47
C HIS A 39 10.54 -17.04 -22.08
N GLU A 40 10.05 -16.25 -23.04
CA GLU A 40 9.30 -15.04 -22.72
C GLU A 40 8.05 -15.32 -21.86
N SER A 41 7.39 -16.46 -22.07
CA SER A 41 6.24 -16.87 -21.25
C SER A 41 6.62 -17.07 -19.77
N ASP A 42 7.80 -17.64 -19.51
CA ASP A 42 8.27 -17.91 -18.15
C ASP A 42 8.64 -16.61 -17.43
N LEU A 43 9.30 -15.69 -18.14
CA LEU A 43 9.63 -14.35 -17.62
C LEU A 43 8.36 -13.56 -17.30
N ARG A 44 7.39 -13.52 -18.23
CA ARG A 44 6.09 -12.86 -18.01
C ARG A 44 5.34 -13.46 -16.82
N ARG A 45 5.44 -14.77 -16.61
CA ARG A 45 4.82 -15.44 -15.46
C ARG A 45 5.51 -15.04 -14.15
N GLU A 46 6.82 -14.93 -14.13
CA GLU A 46 7.54 -14.46 -12.94
C GLU A 46 7.20 -13.00 -12.61
N ASP A 47 7.19 -12.13 -13.63
CA ASP A 47 6.84 -10.72 -13.47
C ASP A 47 5.42 -10.56 -12.94
N SER A 48 4.44 -11.29 -13.49
CA SER A 48 3.05 -11.23 -12.99
C SER A 48 2.89 -11.74 -11.56
N VAL A 49 3.68 -12.75 -11.14
CA VAL A 49 3.71 -13.20 -9.74
C VAL A 49 4.30 -12.12 -8.83
N ARG A 50 5.36 -11.44 -9.26
CA ARG A 50 6.01 -10.35 -8.51
C ARG A 50 5.06 -9.16 -8.35
N GLU A 51 4.44 -8.73 -9.44
CA GLU A 51 3.43 -7.69 -9.47
C GLU A 51 2.25 -8.04 -8.56
N GLY A 52 1.72 -9.27 -8.67
CA GLY A 52 0.63 -9.74 -7.83
C GLY A 52 0.95 -9.66 -6.35
N ARG A 53 2.16 -10.08 -5.93
CA ARG A 53 2.58 -9.95 -4.51
C ARG A 53 2.62 -8.49 -4.06
N TYR A 54 3.15 -7.60 -4.90
CA TYR A 54 3.26 -6.18 -4.60
C TYR A 54 1.88 -5.52 -4.47
N PHE A 55 1.01 -5.72 -5.47
CA PHE A 55 -0.34 -5.14 -5.46
C PHE A 55 -1.21 -5.70 -4.35
N ASN A 56 -1.15 -7.01 -4.08
CA ASN A 56 -1.90 -7.61 -2.97
C ASN A 56 -1.53 -7.01 -1.61
N ALA A 57 -0.25 -6.69 -1.39
CA ALA A 57 0.17 -6.04 -0.15
C ALA A 57 -0.34 -4.60 -0.06
N MET A 58 -0.32 -3.89 -1.19
CA MET A 58 -0.74 -2.51 -1.27
C MET A 58 -2.27 -2.35 -1.15
N GLU A 59 -3.03 -3.20 -1.80
CA GLU A 59 -4.50 -3.24 -1.72
C GLU A 59 -4.97 -3.54 -0.30
N GLN A 60 -4.30 -4.44 0.41
CA GLN A 60 -4.60 -4.68 1.82
C GLN A 60 -4.37 -3.42 2.66
N LYS A 61 -3.24 -2.74 2.46
CA LYS A 61 -2.93 -1.48 3.15
C LYS A 61 -4.00 -0.40 2.88
N GLU A 62 -4.35 -0.21 1.61
CA GLU A 62 -5.39 0.75 1.21
C GLU A 62 -6.75 0.40 1.81
N ARG A 63 -7.13 -0.88 1.79
CA ARG A 63 -8.39 -1.35 2.40
C ARG A 63 -8.47 -1.01 3.89
N PHE A 64 -7.37 -1.18 4.63
CA PHE A 64 -7.32 -0.78 6.05
C PHE A 64 -7.42 0.74 6.22
N GLU A 65 -6.70 1.52 5.41
CA GLU A 65 -6.76 2.99 5.46
C GLU A 65 -8.17 3.52 5.17
N ASN A 66 -8.83 2.98 4.15
CA ASN A 66 -10.21 3.30 3.81
C ASN A 66 -11.18 2.91 4.92
N TYR A 67 -11.03 1.71 5.49
CA TYR A 67 -11.85 1.27 6.62
C TYR A 67 -11.68 2.19 7.83
N LEU A 68 -10.45 2.54 8.21
CA LEU A 68 -10.16 3.41 9.36
C LEU A 68 -10.62 4.84 9.15
N THR A 69 -10.62 5.33 7.91
CA THR A 69 -11.07 6.68 7.57
C THR A 69 -12.59 6.78 7.54
N ASN A 70 -13.28 5.75 7.04
CA ASN A 70 -14.73 5.77 6.86
C ASN A 70 -15.51 5.29 8.10
N THR A 71 -14.90 4.46 8.95
CA THR A 71 -15.60 3.87 10.10
C THR A 71 -15.80 4.91 11.21
N MET A 72 -17.04 5.36 11.39
CA MET A 72 -17.42 6.32 12.45
C MET A 72 -17.76 5.63 13.78
N GLU A 73 -18.24 4.39 13.71
CA GLU A 73 -18.60 3.58 14.89
C GLU A 73 -18.27 2.10 14.67
N ILE A 74 -17.82 1.43 15.74
CA ILE A 74 -17.71 -0.02 15.82
C ILE A 74 -18.70 -0.49 16.89
N ARG A 75 -19.67 -1.28 16.47
CA ARG A 75 -20.74 -1.78 17.35
C ARG A 75 -20.28 -2.97 18.18
N ASP A 76 -20.89 -3.12 19.35
CA ASP A 76 -20.77 -4.30 20.21
C ASP A 76 -19.33 -4.71 20.59
N CYS A 77 -18.46 -3.71 20.83
CA CYS A 77 -17.11 -3.96 21.31
C CYS A 77 -17.13 -4.44 22.76
N SER A 78 -16.37 -5.50 23.06
CA SER A 78 -16.06 -5.88 24.44
C SER A 78 -15.20 -4.80 25.09
N VAL A 79 -15.71 -4.21 26.18
CA VAL A 79 -15.05 -3.17 26.96
C VAL A 79 -15.10 -3.49 28.44
N PHE A 80 -14.23 -2.85 29.20
CA PHE A 80 -14.13 -2.97 30.64
C PHE A 80 -14.58 -1.67 31.29
N THR A 81 -15.50 -1.78 32.24
CA THR A 81 -15.99 -0.66 33.05
C THR A 81 -15.63 -0.90 34.51
N CYS A 82 -14.88 0.01 35.11
CA CYS A 82 -14.52 -0.06 36.52
C CYS A 82 -15.64 0.52 37.38
N THR A 83 -16.07 -0.21 38.42
CA THR A 83 -17.17 0.25 39.30
C THR A 83 -16.73 1.28 40.33
N GLN A 84 -15.43 1.39 40.60
CA GLN A 84 -14.88 2.33 41.58
C GLN A 84 -14.52 3.67 40.93
N CYS A 85 -13.91 3.62 39.74
CA CYS A 85 -13.49 4.82 39.00
C CYS A 85 -14.51 5.30 37.96
N ASN A 86 -15.51 4.49 37.62
CA ASN A 86 -16.52 4.77 36.59
C ASN A 86 -15.95 5.13 35.19
N TYR A 87 -14.76 4.64 34.84
CA TYR A 87 -14.26 4.74 33.46
C TYR A 87 -14.62 3.49 32.65
N THR A 88 -14.72 3.67 31.34
CA THR A 88 -14.92 2.59 30.36
C THR A 88 -13.80 2.62 29.31
N SER A 89 -13.16 1.47 29.07
CA SER A 89 -12.07 1.33 28.10
C SER A 89 -12.01 -0.07 27.49
N HIS A 90 -11.46 -0.20 26.28
CA HIS A 90 -11.17 -1.51 25.66
C HIS A 90 -10.18 -2.37 26.47
N LYS A 91 -9.35 -1.75 27.30
CA LYS A 91 -8.40 -2.42 28.19
C LYS A 91 -8.56 -1.88 29.60
N GLN A 92 -8.48 -2.78 30.57
CA GLN A 92 -8.39 -2.39 31.98
C GLN A 92 -7.12 -1.58 32.21
N SER A 93 -7.27 -0.41 32.84
CA SER A 93 -6.16 0.46 33.25
C SER A 93 -5.21 -0.30 34.20
N ASP A 94 -3.90 -0.14 34.00
CA ASP A 94 -2.91 -0.81 34.84
C ASP A 94 -2.97 -0.32 36.29
N LEU A 95 -3.30 0.94 36.52
CA LEU A 95 -3.55 1.48 37.86
C LEU A 95 -4.71 0.74 38.55
N CYS A 96 -5.78 0.44 37.82
CA CYS A 96 -6.92 -0.28 38.37
C CYS A 96 -6.61 -1.76 38.65
N LYS A 97 -5.65 -2.35 37.94
CA LYS A 97 -5.15 -3.69 38.28
C LYS A 97 -4.32 -3.66 39.55
N GLN A 98 -3.41 -2.68 39.68
CA GLN A 98 -2.56 -2.52 40.86
C GLN A 98 -3.37 -2.27 42.14
N LEU A 99 -4.43 -1.47 42.05
CA LEU A 99 -5.34 -1.17 43.16
C LEU A 99 -6.43 -2.24 43.36
N ASN A 100 -6.41 -3.34 42.59
CA ASN A 100 -7.39 -4.43 42.64
C ASN A 100 -8.84 -3.94 42.56
N HIS A 101 -9.12 -2.97 41.69
CA HIS A 101 -10.47 -2.45 41.50
C HIS A 101 -11.38 -3.52 40.88
N THR A 102 -12.65 -3.51 41.28
CA THR A 102 -13.68 -4.33 40.64
C THR A 102 -14.01 -3.78 39.26
N VAL A 103 -13.87 -4.61 38.24
CA VAL A 103 -14.09 -4.25 36.83
C VAL A 103 -15.05 -5.25 36.19
N LYS A 104 -16.03 -4.75 35.44
CA LYS A 104 -17.02 -5.55 34.71
C LYS A 104 -16.73 -5.48 33.22
N GLN A 105 -16.82 -6.61 32.53
CA GLN A 105 -16.79 -6.65 31.08
C GLN A 105 -18.22 -6.43 30.55
N CYS A 106 -18.39 -5.48 29.63
CA CYS A 106 -19.67 -5.20 28.99
C CYS A 106 -19.48 -4.93 27.49
N LYS A 107 -20.58 -4.90 26.72
CA LYS A 107 -20.56 -4.53 25.30
C LYS A 107 -20.91 -3.05 25.17
N ALA A 108 -20.16 -2.31 24.35
CA ALA A 108 -20.43 -0.90 24.06
C ALA A 108 -20.04 -0.54 22.62
N ASN A 109 -20.63 0.54 22.12
CA ASN A 109 -20.32 1.06 20.78
C ASN A 109 -19.12 2.01 20.88
N LYS A 110 -18.01 1.65 20.22
CA LYS A 110 -16.81 2.50 20.13
C LYS A 110 -17.01 3.53 19.03
N ARG A 111 -17.10 4.80 19.39
CA ARG A 111 -17.34 5.91 18.45
C ARG A 111 -16.07 6.73 18.27
N PHE A 112 -15.81 7.14 17.03
CA PHE A 112 -14.68 7.97 16.67
C PHE A 112 -15.13 9.41 16.42
N PHE A 113 -14.45 10.36 17.05
CA PHE A 113 -14.70 11.78 16.92
C PHE A 113 -13.47 12.48 16.38
N ARG A 114 -13.66 13.49 15.54
CA ARG A 114 -12.61 14.40 15.08
C ARG A 114 -13.05 15.82 15.39
N CYS A 115 -12.22 16.57 16.11
CA CYS A 115 -12.51 17.97 16.37
C CYS A 115 -12.42 18.80 15.09
N LYS A 116 -13.33 19.76 14.92
CA LYS A 116 -13.36 20.64 13.74
C LYS A 116 -12.24 21.68 13.74
N GLN A 117 -11.81 22.13 14.92
CA GLN A 117 -10.78 23.17 15.06
C GLN A 117 -9.37 22.57 15.15
N CYS A 118 -9.14 21.68 16.13
CA CYS A 118 -7.82 21.09 16.40
C CYS A 118 -7.49 19.87 15.51
N HIS A 119 -8.47 19.32 14.77
CA HIS A 119 -8.38 18.09 13.95
C HIS A 119 -7.89 16.82 14.66
N ARG A 120 -7.68 16.89 15.98
CA ARG A 120 -7.37 15.74 16.83
C ARG A 120 -8.55 14.77 16.88
N ARG A 121 -8.21 13.50 16.98
CA ARG A 121 -9.17 12.39 17.03
C ARG A 121 -9.29 11.89 18.48
N THR A 122 -10.52 11.61 18.90
CA THR A 122 -10.85 11.07 20.22
C THR A 122 -11.80 9.90 20.06
N VAL A 123 -11.69 8.92 20.97
CA VAL A 123 -12.62 7.79 21.07
C VAL A 123 -13.52 8.00 22.28
N SER A 124 -14.82 7.71 22.13
CA SER A 124 -15.74 7.60 23.26
C SER A 124 -16.58 6.33 23.13
N TYR A 125 -16.93 5.74 24.27
CA TYR A 125 -17.90 4.64 24.37
C TYR A 125 -19.31 5.15 24.69
N GLU A 126 -19.41 6.44 25.00
CA GLU A 126 -20.64 7.15 25.27
C GLU A 126 -21.09 7.93 24.04
N ARG A 127 -22.28 8.54 24.09
CA ARG A 127 -22.84 9.24 22.94
C ARG A 127 -21.94 10.39 22.45
N LEU A 128 -21.24 11.06 23.36
CA LEU A 128 -20.31 12.16 23.11
C LEU A 128 -19.05 12.02 24.01
N PRO A 129 -17.92 12.63 23.65
CA PRO A 129 -16.77 12.74 24.55
C PRO A 129 -17.09 13.65 25.74
N THR A 130 -16.71 13.22 26.95
CA THR A 130 -16.88 14.00 28.20
C THR A 130 -15.68 14.91 28.50
N VAL A 131 -14.53 14.63 27.89
CA VAL A 131 -13.27 15.37 28.09
C VAL A 131 -13.11 16.43 26.98
N PRO A 132 -12.65 17.66 27.29
CA PRO A 132 -12.41 18.71 26.30
C PRO A 132 -11.33 18.32 25.26
N CYS A 133 -11.30 18.97 24.08
CA CYS A 133 -10.15 18.84 23.16
C CYS A 133 -8.91 19.37 23.88
N THR A 134 -7.93 18.48 24.05
CA THR A 134 -6.56 18.82 24.46
C THR A 134 -5.73 19.17 23.25
#